data_AF-A0A376W5Q2-F1
#
_entry.id   AF-A0A376W5Q2-F1
#
_cell.length_a   1.000
_cell.length_b   1.000
_cell.length_c   1.000
_cell.angle_alpha   90.00
_cell.angle_beta   90.00
_cell.angle_gamma   90.00
#
_symmetry.space_group_name_H-M   'P 1'
#
loop_
_entity.id
_entity.type
_entity.pdbx_description
1 polymer ?
#
loop_
_entity_poly.entity_id
_entity_poly.type
_entity_poly.pdbx_seq_one_letter_code
_entity_poly.pdbx_strand_id
1 'polypeptide(L)'
;MVQLGSSLTGKRLLQWQASCEPEEYWIVDDIEGRLDPAHHRGRRLIANIADWLELHPAEKRQPWCVEIPRLAEQAMQAVIARRDAFGEAQLAHRISDYLPDRGNCLSVTAWWCV
;
A
#
# COMPACT_ATOMS: atom_id res chain seq x y z
N MET A 1 -2.92 -7.57 12.34
CA MET A 1 -2.73 -6.67 11.18
C MET A 1 -4.05 -6.54 10.43
N VAL A 2 -4.39 -5.36 9.93
CA VAL A 2 -5.64 -5.12 9.18
C VAL A 2 -5.28 -4.50 7.83
N GLN A 3 -5.64 -5.18 6.75
CA GLN A 3 -5.46 -4.74 5.36
C GLN A 3 -6.82 -4.38 4.77
N LEU A 4 -6.89 -3.21 4.13
CA LEU A 4 -8.05 -2.74 3.38
C LEU A 4 -7.74 -2.82 1.89
N GLY A 5 -8.57 -3.53 1.13
CA GLY A 5 -8.34 -3.84 -0.28
C GLY A 5 -7.34 -4.97 -0.52
N SER A 6 -7.08 -5.24 -1.80
CA SER A 6 -6.25 -6.34 -2.28
C SER A 6 -5.31 -5.92 -3.42
N SER A 7 -4.67 -6.90 -4.06
CA SER A 7 -3.79 -6.68 -5.23
C SER A 7 -2.58 -5.77 -4.98
N LEU A 8 -1.85 -6.03 -3.89
CA LEU A 8 -0.62 -5.31 -3.57
C LEU A 8 0.43 -5.47 -4.68
N THR A 9 1.04 -4.36 -5.11
CA THR A 9 1.95 -4.33 -6.26
C THR A 9 3.44 -4.35 -5.90
N GLY A 10 3.80 -3.93 -4.68
CA GLY A 10 5.19 -3.79 -4.28
C GLY A 10 5.85 -5.12 -3.90
N LYS A 11 6.91 -5.55 -4.62
CA LYS A 11 7.67 -6.78 -4.31
C LYS A 11 8.13 -6.86 -2.85
N ARG A 12 8.71 -5.78 -2.31
CA ARG A 12 9.18 -5.74 -0.91
C ARG A 12 8.02 -5.81 0.09
N LEU A 13 6.88 -5.24 -0.24
CA LEU A 13 5.68 -5.31 0.60
C LEU A 13 5.11 -6.74 0.62
N LEU A 14 5.03 -7.40 -0.54
CA LEU A 14 4.62 -8.80 -0.65
C LEU A 14 5.56 -9.74 0.09
N GLN A 15 6.87 -9.50 0.03
CA GLN A 15 7.87 -10.26 0.81
C GLN A 15 7.70 -10.05 2.32
N TRP A 16 7.46 -8.81 2.75
CA TRP A 16 7.20 -8.52 4.16
C TRP A 16 5.89 -9.17 4.62
N GLN A 17 4.81 -9.06 3.82
CA GLN A 17 3.54 -9.73 4.10
C GLN A 17 3.77 -11.23 4.26
N ALA A 18 4.48 -11.87 3.32
CA ALA A 18 4.73 -13.32 3.38
C ALA A 18 5.58 -13.80 4.56
N SER A 19 6.30 -12.89 5.24
CA SER A 19 7.18 -13.22 6.36
C SER A 19 6.66 -12.74 7.71
N CYS A 20 5.60 -11.94 7.74
CA CYS A 20 5.06 -11.43 8.99
C CYS A 20 4.21 -12.49 9.69
N GLU A 21 4.31 -12.58 11.02
CA GLU A 21 3.54 -13.54 11.82
C GLU A 21 2.69 -12.82 12.88
N PRO A 22 1.72 -11.98 12.48
CA PRO A 22 0.82 -11.37 13.44
C PRO A 22 -0.10 -12.43 14.06
N GLU A 23 -0.59 -12.16 15.28
CA GLU A 23 -1.55 -13.04 15.95
C GLU A 23 -2.84 -13.26 15.13
N GLU A 24 -3.36 -12.18 14.54
CA GLU A 24 -4.42 -12.23 13.53
C GLU A 24 -4.11 -11.32 12.35
N TYR A 25 -4.34 -11.81 11.13
CA TYR A 25 -4.26 -11.05 9.87
C TYR A 25 -5.66 -10.88 9.26
N TRP A 26 -6.14 -9.65 9.14
CA TRP A 26 -7.48 -9.36 8.63
C TRP A 26 -7.42 -8.71 7.25
N ILE A 27 -8.26 -9.16 6.32
CA ILE A 27 -8.43 -8.54 4.99
C ILE A 27 -9.89 -8.14 4.80
N VAL A 28 -10.13 -6.84 4.63
CA VAL A 28 -11.42 -6.23 4.29
C VAL A 28 -11.40 -5.83 2.84
N ASP A 29 -12.29 -6.42 2.05
CA ASP A 29 -12.40 -6.20 0.60
C ASP A 29 -13.78 -6.73 0.17
N ASP A 30 -14.40 -6.17 -0.86
CA ASP A 30 -15.71 -6.61 -1.37
C ASP A 30 -15.59 -7.79 -2.35
N ILE A 31 -14.38 -8.12 -2.81
CA ILE A 31 -14.11 -9.22 -3.74
C ILE A 31 -14.17 -10.58 -3.04
N GLU A 32 -15.03 -11.48 -3.49
CA GLU A 32 -15.09 -12.84 -2.97
C GLU A 32 -13.81 -13.65 -3.25
N GLY A 33 -13.54 -14.64 -2.38
CA GLY A 33 -12.40 -15.55 -2.53
C GLY A 33 -11.21 -15.21 -1.61
N ARG A 34 -10.15 -16.00 -1.78
CA ARG A 34 -8.93 -15.87 -0.97
C ARG A 34 -8.02 -14.80 -1.55
N LEU A 35 -7.76 -13.77 -0.75
CA LEU A 35 -6.91 -12.63 -1.13
C LEU A 35 -5.54 -12.62 -0.42
N ASP A 36 -5.34 -13.49 0.57
CA ASP A 36 -4.04 -13.63 1.24
C ASP A 36 -3.20 -14.75 0.60
N PRO A 37 -2.14 -14.41 -0.17
CA PRO A 37 -1.24 -15.38 -0.78
C PRO A 37 -0.32 -16.07 0.24
N ALA A 38 -0.18 -15.54 1.45
CA ALA A 38 0.76 -16.02 2.47
C ALA A 38 0.11 -16.93 3.53
N HIS A 39 -1.20 -17.17 3.42
CA HIS A 39 -1.94 -18.12 4.25
C HIS A 39 -1.90 -17.84 5.76
N HIS A 40 -1.91 -16.57 6.17
CA HIS A 40 -1.92 -16.18 7.57
C HIS A 40 -3.17 -16.66 8.30
N ARG A 41 -3.02 -16.88 9.61
CA ARG A 41 -4.14 -17.05 10.52
C ARG A 41 -4.85 -15.70 10.72
N GLY A 42 -6.16 -15.68 10.57
CA GLY A 42 -6.95 -14.47 10.81
C GLY A 42 -8.30 -14.52 10.12
N ARG A 43 -8.75 -13.37 9.59
CA ARG A 43 -10.13 -13.18 9.14
C ARG A 43 -10.20 -12.60 7.72
N ARG A 44 -11.10 -13.16 6.92
CA ARG A 44 -11.51 -12.58 5.64
C ARG A 44 -12.88 -11.93 5.83
N LEU A 45 -12.97 -10.63 5.61
CA LEU A 45 -14.17 -9.81 5.84
C LEU A 45 -14.68 -9.27 4.51
N ILE A 46 -15.72 -9.90 3.96
CA ILE A 46 -16.33 -9.48 2.68
C ILE A 46 -17.27 -8.32 2.99
N ALA A 47 -16.82 -7.10 2.71
CA ALA A 47 -17.58 -5.88 2.97
C ALA A 47 -17.04 -4.74 2.12
N ASN A 48 -17.91 -3.77 1.81
CA ASN A 48 -17.45 -2.48 1.33
C ASN A 48 -16.56 -1.83 2.39
N ILE A 49 -15.42 -1.26 1.97
CA ILE A 49 -14.42 -0.70 2.89
C ILE A 49 -14.98 0.51 3.65
N ALA A 50 -15.78 1.37 3.00
CA ALA A 50 -16.35 2.55 3.64
C ALA A 50 -17.33 2.13 4.76
N ASP A 51 -18.30 1.27 4.43
CA ASP A 51 -19.27 0.75 5.40
C ASP A 51 -18.58 0.04 6.57
N TRP A 52 -17.52 -0.73 6.28
CA TRP A 52 -16.75 -1.41 7.32
C TRP A 52 -16.04 -0.43 8.26
N LEU A 53 -15.49 0.68 7.74
CA LEU A 53 -14.85 1.72 8.55
C LEU A 53 -15.86 2.49 9.42
N GLU A 54 -17.09 2.71 8.93
CA GLU A 54 -18.16 3.32 9.73
C GLU A 54 -18.55 2.45 10.93
N LEU A 55 -18.60 1.13 10.74
CA LEU A 55 -18.90 0.16 11.80
C LEU A 55 -17.72 -0.10 12.75
N HIS A 56 -16.49 0.21 12.34
CA HIS A 56 -15.27 0.02 13.14
C HIS A 56 -14.48 1.34 13.25
N PRO A 57 -15.06 2.37 13.93
CA PRO A 57 -14.43 3.68 13.99
C PRO A 57 -13.11 3.64 14.75
N ALA A 58 -12.13 4.39 14.25
CA ALA A 58 -10.83 4.48 14.89
C ALA A 58 -10.90 5.31 16.18
N GLU A 59 -10.36 4.77 17.26
CA GLU A 59 -10.11 5.53 18.48
C GLU A 59 -8.78 6.27 18.38
N LYS A 60 -8.75 7.52 18.85
CA LYS A 60 -7.51 8.30 18.89
C LYS A 60 -6.54 7.69 19.91
N ARG A 61 -5.40 7.20 19.42
CA ARG A 61 -4.32 6.60 20.22
C ARG A 61 -2.98 7.21 19.85
N GLN A 62 -2.02 7.13 20.78
CA GLN A 62 -0.66 7.56 20.49
C GLN A 62 -0.03 6.67 19.41
N PRO A 63 0.70 7.22 18.44
CA PRO A 63 1.44 6.43 17.46
C PRO A 63 2.43 5.50 18.16
N TRP A 64 2.49 4.23 17.73
CA TRP A 64 3.37 3.23 18.32
C TRP A 64 4.71 3.09 17.57
N CYS A 65 4.75 3.48 16.29
CA CYS A 65 5.94 3.33 15.46
C CYS A 65 6.70 4.66 15.37
N VAL A 66 7.99 4.63 15.72
CA VAL A 66 8.86 5.82 15.72
C VAL A 66 9.83 5.83 14.53
N GLU A 67 10.33 4.68 14.11
CA GLU A 67 11.39 4.59 13.08
C GLU A 67 10.87 4.66 11.65
N ILE A 68 9.71 4.05 11.35
CA ILE A 68 9.18 3.99 9.98
C ILE A 68 8.94 5.39 9.39
N PRO A 69 8.36 6.38 10.11
CA PRO A 69 8.20 7.73 9.59
C PRO A 69 9.53 8.34 9.13
N ARG A 70 10.59 8.22 9.95
CA ARG A 70 11.93 8.73 9.63
C ARG A 70 12.54 8.02 8.42
N LEU A 71 12.42 6.70 8.35
CA LEU A 71 12.93 5.90 7.22
C LEU A 71 12.20 6.20 5.91
N ALA A 72 10.88 6.40 5.97
CA ALA A 72 10.07 6.77 4.81
C ALA A 72 10.48 8.14 4.26
N GLU A 73 10.72 9.12 5.13
CA GLU A 73 11.23 10.42 4.74
C GLU A 73 12.61 10.30 4.08
N GLN A 74 13.55 9.57 4.70
CA GLN A 74 14.88 9.35 4.13
C GLN A 74 14.84 8.67 2.76
N ALA A 75 13.96 7.67 2.59
CA ALA A 75 13.77 7.00 1.32
C ALA A 75 13.26 7.98 0.24
N MET A 76 12.30 8.85 0.58
CA MET A 76 11.81 9.89 -0.33
C MET A 76 12.92 10.87 -0.71
N GLN A 77 13.70 11.36 0.25
CA GLN A 77 14.81 12.28 -0.02
C GLN A 77 15.87 11.67 -0.93
N ALA A 78 16.18 10.38 -0.77
CA ALA A 78 17.10 9.67 -1.65
C ALA A 78 16.58 9.57 -3.10
N VAL A 79 15.26 9.48 -3.29
CA VAL A 79 14.64 9.49 -4.63
C VAL A 79 14.67 10.90 -5.22
N ILE A 80 14.33 11.93 -4.43
CA ILE A 80 14.37 13.34 -4.84
C ILE A 80 15.79 13.73 -5.29
N ALA A 81 16.82 13.29 -4.58
CA ALA A 81 18.22 13.56 -4.94
C ALA A 81 18.64 12.97 -6.31
N ARG A 82 17.83 12.09 -6.92
CA ARG A 82 18.08 11.45 -8.23
C ARG A 82 17.09 11.90 -9.31
N ARG A 83 16.33 12.98 -9.06
CA ARG A 83 15.18 13.44 -9.88
C ARG A 83 15.56 14.05 -11.23
N ASP A 84 16.78 14.56 -11.40
CA ASP A 84 17.13 15.40 -12.56
C ASP A 84 17.45 14.63 -13.84
N ALA A 85 17.80 13.35 -13.74
CA ALA A 85 18.03 12.52 -14.93
C ALA A 85 16.71 12.26 -15.67
N PHE A 86 16.75 12.26 -17.00
CA PHE A 86 15.57 11.90 -17.79
C PHE A 86 15.50 10.38 -17.96
N GLY A 87 14.57 9.75 -17.24
CA GLY A 87 14.30 8.32 -17.29
C GLY A 87 12.91 7.99 -16.73
N GLU A 88 12.46 6.76 -16.95
CA GLU A 88 11.11 6.31 -16.58
C GLU A 88 10.90 6.32 -15.06
N ALA A 89 11.95 6.02 -14.28
CA ALA A 89 11.93 6.13 -12.83
C ALA A 89 11.68 7.58 -12.36
N GLN A 90 12.30 8.56 -13.01
CA GLN A 90 12.12 9.98 -12.70
C GLN A 90 10.79 10.53 -13.20
N LEU A 91 10.25 9.99 -14.30
CA LEU A 91 8.90 10.29 -14.75
C LEU A 91 7.86 9.75 -13.75
N ALA A 92 8.00 8.50 -13.31
CA ALA A 92 7.11 7.90 -12.31
C ALA A 92 7.13 8.68 -10.98
N HIS A 93 8.30 9.14 -10.53
CA HIS A 93 8.41 9.98 -9.34
C HIS A 93 7.71 11.35 -9.49
N ARG A 94 7.72 11.93 -10.70
CA ARG A 94 7.12 13.24 -11.00
C ARG A 94 5.70 13.16 -11.54
N ILE A 95 5.10 11.97 -11.61
CA ILE A 95 3.81 11.78 -12.30
C ILE A 95 2.72 12.68 -11.73
N SER A 96 2.75 12.94 -10.42
CA SER A 96 1.83 13.85 -9.73
C SER A 96 1.87 15.28 -10.28
N ASP A 97 3.03 15.74 -10.75
CA ASP A 97 3.22 17.09 -11.30
C ASP A 97 2.51 17.26 -12.66
N TYR A 98 2.13 16.14 -13.29
CA TYR A 98 1.48 16.08 -14.60
C TYR A 98 0.02 15.64 -14.54
N LEU A 99 -0.49 15.31 -13.36
CA LEU A 99 -1.89 14.91 -13.20
C LEU A 99 -2.81 16.14 -13.31
N PRO A 100 -3.85 16.11 -14.15
CA PRO A 100 -4.84 17.19 -14.20
C PRO A 100 -5.70 17.20 -12.91
N ASP A 101 -6.05 18.39 -12.41
CA ASP A 101 -6.75 18.62 -11.14
C ASP A 101 -8.04 17.82 -10.92
N ARG A 102 -8.68 17.34 -12.00
CA ARG A 102 -9.91 16.52 -11.96
C ARG A 102 -9.90 15.38 -12.98
N GLY A 103 -8.73 14.85 -13.33
CA GLY A 103 -8.64 13.70 -14.23
C GLY A 103 -8.28 12.41 -13.52
N ASN A 104 -8.46 11.31 -14.25
CA ASN A 104 -8.09 9.97 -13.79
C ASN A 104 -6.68 9.64 -14.29
N CYS A 105 -5.87 9.00 -13.44
CA CYS A 105 -4.62 8.39 -13.86
C CYS A 105 -4.87 6.92 -14.21
N LEU A 106 -4.76 6.55 -15.48
CA LEU A 106 -4.74 5.13 -15.87
C LEU A 106 -3.29 4.64 -15.76
N SER A 107 -2.99 3.90 -14.69
CA SER A 107 -1.76 3.11 -14.64
C SER A 107 -2.03 1.76 -15.27
N VAL A 108 -1.38 1.48 -16.39
CA VAL A 108 -1.26 0.10 -16.87
C VAL A 108 -0.09 -0.48 -16.11
N THR A 109 -0.35 -1.40 -15.18
CA THR A 109 0.70 -2.27 -14.63
C THR A 109 1.20 -3.18 -15.76
N ALA A 110 1.98 -2.61 -16.67
CA ALA A 110 2.97 -3.37 -17.41
C ALA A 110 3.91 -3.94 -16.36
N TRP A 111 4.28 -5.20 -16.53
CA TRP A 111 5.24 -5.88 -15.68
C TRP A 111 6.59 -5.15 -15.77
N TRP A 112 6.80 -4.13 -14.92
CA TRP A 112 8.10 -3.51 -14.70
C TRP A 112 8.94 -4.47 -13.85
N CYS A 113 9.27 -5.62 -14.42
CA CYS A 113 10.46 -6.36 -14.03
C CYS A 113 11.64 -5.65 -14.70
N VAL A 114 12.35 -4.84 -13.92
CA VAL A 114 13.81 -4.81 -14.04
C VAL A 114 14.34 -6.12 -13.49
#